data_AF-A0A2N5SJA6-F1
#
_entry.id   AF-A0A2N5SJA6-F1
#
_cell.length_a   1.000
_cell.length_b   1.000
_cell.length_c   1.000
_cell.angle_alpha   90.00
_cell.angle_beta   90.00
_cell.angle_gamma   90.00
#
_symmetry.space_group_name_H-M   'P 1'
#
loop_
_entity.id
_entity.type
_entity.pdbx_description
1 polymer ?
#
loop_
_entity_poly.entity_id
_entity_poly.type
_entity_poly.pdbx_seq_one_letter_code
_entity_poly.pdbx_strand_id
1 'polypeptide(L)'
;MLEEISQNKPLYSKLQGGKKSIDQIIDCLHVEDLKTKIGVKKWLSKFSHGQILSSLYRRPIVFLALEDSRSFLPLQLGPNSGVSNDPIYLLYVKNKTTKLAWQIIYRDRIGWFKTPADFDDKLSDDL
;
A
#
# COMPACT_ATOMS: atom_id res chain seq x y z
N MET A 1 0.40 9.84 -2.27
CA MET A 1 -0.76 9.59 -1.37
C MET A 1 -1.25 10.85 -0.68
N LEU A 2 -0.41 11.60 0.06
CA LEU A 2 -0.86 12.82 0.75
C LEU A 2 -1.48 13.85 -0.21
N GLU A 3 -0.88 14.03 -1.39
CA GLU A 3 -1.41 14.89 -2.45
C GLU A 3 -2.77 14.39 -3.00
N GLU A 4 -2.90 13.09 -3.27
CA GLU A 4 -4.17 12.48 -3.69
C GLU A 4 -5.28 12.69 -2.63
N ILE A 5 -4.94 12.53 -1.35
CA ILE A 5 -5.88 12.78 -0.25
C ILE A 5 -6.23 14.26 -0.16
N SER A 6 -5.29 15.18 -0.37
CA SER A 6 -5.57 16.62 -0.27
C SER A 6 -6.50 17.10 -1.38
N GLN A 7 -6.33 16.60 -2.61
CA GLN A 7 -7.17 16.93 -3.76
C GLN A 7 -8.58 16.31 -3.65
N ASN A 8 -8.70 15.11 -3.09
CA ASN A 8 -9.95 14.34 -3.02
C ASN A 8 -10.46 14.13 -1.57
N LYS A 9 -10.13 15.04 -0.64
CA LYS A 9 -10.43 14.90 0.80
C LYS A 9 -11.92 14.60 1.10
N PRO A 10 -12.90 15.30 0.48
CA PRO A 10 -14.31 15.01 0.75
C PRO A 10 -14.74 13.59 0.34
N LEU A 11 -14.17 13.06 -0.74
CA LEU A 11 -14.45 11.73 -1.26
C LEU A 11 -13.93 10.66 -0.28
N TYR A 12 -12.66 10.75 0.08
CA TYR A 12 -12.06 9.78 0.99
C TYR A 12 -12.62 9.87 2.41
N SER A 13 -13.02 11.07 2.87
CA SER A 13 -13.74 11.22 4.13
C SER A 13 -15.01 10.37 4.17
N LYS A 14 -15.80 10.36 3.08
CA LYS A 14 -16.99 9.51 3.01
C LYS A 14 -16.65 8.01 2.98
N LEU A 15 -15.63 7.64 2.20
CA LEU A 15 -15.25 6.23 2.02
C LEU A 15 -14.58 5.60 3.25
N GLN A 16 -13.86 6.40 4.05
CA GLN A 16 -13.09 5.93 5.21
C GLN A 16 -13.83 6.10 6.55
N GLY A 17 -15.15 6.34 6.52
CA GLY A 17 -15.95 6.45 7.75
C GLY A 17 -15.85 7.81 8.46
N GLY A 18 -15.47 8.86 7.74
CA GLY A 18 -15.54 10.26 8.17
C GLY A 18 -14.19 10.95 8.29
N LYS A 19 -14.25 12.22 8.70
CA LYS A 19 -13.10 13.13 8.81
C LYS A 19 -12.02 12.60 9.75
N LYS A 20 -12.43 12.06 10.91
CA LYS A 20 -11.52 11.53 11.93
C LYS A 20 -10.61 10.43 11.38
N SER A 21 -11.17 9.50 10.61
CA SER A 21 -10.39 8.41 10.01
C SER A 21 -9.38 8.91 8.99
N ILE A 22 -9.73 9.91 8.18
CA ILE A 22 -8.80 10.50 7.21
C ILE A 22 -7.68 11.26 7.88
N ASP A 23 -8.00 12.05 8.91
CA ASP A 23 -6.97 12.78 9.64
C ASP A 23 -5.99 11.78 10.32
N GLN A 24 -6.49 10.66 10.88
CA GLN A 24 -5.63 9.57 11.37
C GLN A 24 -4.74 8.93 10.28
N ILE A 25 -5.27 8.75 9.07
CA ILE A 25 -4.48 8.23 7.94
C ILE A 25 -3.36 9.20 7.57
N ILE A 26 -3.66 10.51 7.51
CA ILE A 26 -2.68 11.56 7.22
C ILE A 26 -1.57 11.57 8.29
N ASP A 27 -1.93 11.47 9.57
CA ASP A 27 -0.96 11.43 10.67
C ASP A 27 -0.05 10.20 10.60
N CYS A 28 -0.59 9.04 10.18
CA CYS A 28 0.20 7.82 10.00
C CYS A 28 1.14 7.90 8.79
N LEU A 29 0.78 8.67 7.75
CA LEU A 29 1.63 8.93 6.59
C LEU A 29 2.74 9.95 6.88
N HIS A 30 2.61 10.74 7.94
CA HIS A 30 3.64 11.68 8.36
C HIS A 30 4.77 10.93 9.12
N VAL A 31 5.91 10.82 8.45
CA VAL A 31 7.14 10.19 8.96
C VAL A 31 8.25 11.23 8.89
N GLU A 32 8.94 11.44 10.02
CA GLU A 32 9.92 12.51 10.19
C GLU A 32 11.24 12.25 9.45
N ASP A 33 11.74 11.00 9.50
CA ASP A 33 13.00 10.58 8.86
C ASP A 33 12.87 9.13 8.37
N LEU A 34 13.54 8.81 7.26
CA LEU A 34 13.71 7.48 6.70
C LEU A 34 14.37 6.49 7.68
N LYS A 35 15.22 7.01 8.59
CA LYS A 35 15.90 6.19 9.61
C LYS A 35 15.01 5.81 10.79
N THR A 36 13.87 6.48 10.96
CA THR A 36 13.00 6.27 12.11
C THR A 36 12.19 4.99 11.93
N LYS A 37 12.37 4.03 12.84
CA LYS A 37 11.55 2.80 12.86
C LYS A 37 10.08 3.17 13.09
N ILE A 38 9.23 2.87 12.11
CA ILE A 38 7.79 3.12 12.19
C ILE A 38 7.15 2.04 13.09
N GLY A 39 6.68 2.44 14.27
CA GLY A 39 5.98 1.55 15.17
C GLY A 39 4.65 1.03 14.59
N VAL A 40 4.23 -0.16 15.03
CA VAL A 40 3.01 -0.85 14.56
C VAL A 40 1.75 0.03 14.64
N LYS A 41 1.68 0.95 15.61
CA LYS A 41 0.56 1.89 15.77
C LYS A 41 0.40 2.88 14.61
N LYS A 42 1.46 3.12 13.83
CA LYS A 42 1.44 3.96 12.62
C LYS A 42 1.23 3.15 11.34
N TRP A 43 1.07 1.83 11.44
CA TRP A 43 0.84 1.00 10.26
C TRP A 43 -0.59 1.17 9.77
N LEU A 44 -0.72 1.44 8.47
CA LEU A 44 -2.02 1.56 7.83
C LEU A 44 -2.56 0.18 7.47
N SER A 45 -3.85 -0.03 7.75
CA SER A 45 -4.55 -1.23 7.31
C SER A 45 -4.81 -1.21 5.80
N LYS A 46 -5.09 -2.39 5.23
CA LYS A 46 -5.48 -2.54 3.81
C LYS A 46 -6.66 -1.63 3.45
N PHE A 47 -7.62 -1.46 4.36
CA PHE A 47 -8.78 -0.58 4.17
C PHE A 47 -8.40 0.90 4.16
N SER A 48 -7.52 1.27 5.09
CA SER A 48 -7.11 2.65 5.31
C SER A 48 -6.44 3.25 4.07
N HIS A 49 -5.69 2.46 3.31
CA HIS A 49 -4.97 2.96 2.12
C HIS A 49 -5.35 2.31 0.79
N GLY A 50 -6.04 1.17 0.76
CA GLY A 50 -6.18 0.36 -0.45
C GLY A 50 -6.93 1.10 -1.55
N GLN A 51 -8.01 1.77 -1.18
CA GLN A 51 -8.79 2.59 -2.10
C GLN A 51 -8.00 3.79 -2.62
N ILE A 52 -7.24 4.46 -1.75
CA ILE A 52 -6.42 5.63 -2.10
C ILE A 52 -5.31 5.23 -3.06
N LEU A 53 -4.64 4.09 -2.81
CA LEU A 53 -3.61 3.55 -3.70
C LEU A 53 -4.18 3.21 -5.07
N SER A 54 -5.37 2.57 -5.13
CA SER A 54 -5.98 2.20 -6.40
C SER A 54 -6.34 3.41 -7.26
N SER A 55 -6.85 4.48 -6.65
CA SER A 55 -7.14 5.73 -7.33
C SER A 55 -5.86 6.46 -7.75
N LEU A 56 -4.86 6.55 -6.85
CA LEU A 56 -3.58 7.22 -7.12
C LEU A 56 -2.84 6.61 -8.31
N TYR A 57 -2.70 5.28 -8.33
CA TYR A 57 -2.03 4.58 -9.42
C TYR A 57 -2.93 4.34 -10.63
N ARG A 58 -4.22 4.68 -10.52
CA ARG A 58 -5.26 4.40 -11.51
C ARG A 58 -5.27 2.93 -11.96
N ARG A 59 -4.95 2.02 -11.04
CA ARG A 59 -4.81 0.58 -11.26
C ARG A 59 -5.46 -0.19 -10.12
N PRO A 60 -6.04 -1.37 -10.37
CA PRO A 60 -6.51 -2.23 -9.29
C PRO A 60 -5.36 -2.57 -8.33
N ILE A 61 -5.61 -2.52 -7.01
CA ILE A 61 -4.66 -2.96 -5.99
C ILE A 61 -5.19 -4.25 -5.38
N VAL A 62 -4.36 -5.29 -5.31
CA VAL A 62 -4.73 -6.59 -4.77
C VAL A 62 -3.78 -6.97 -3.64
N PHE A 63 -4.30 -6.96 -2.41
CA PHE A 63 -3.62 -7.52 -1.25
C PHE A 63 -3.87 -9.02 -1.22
N LEU A 64 -2.78 -9.80 -1.24
CA LEU A 64 -2.80 -11.24 -1.11
C LEU A 64 -2.21 -11.61 0.25
N ALA A 65 -2.98 -12.31 1.07
CA ALA A 65 -2.47 -12.98 2.27
C ALA A 65 -3.19 -14.31 2.44
N LEU A 66 -2.53 -15.26 3.13
CA LEU A 66 -3.06 -16.60 3.34
C LEU A 66 -4.44 -16.58 4.03
N GLU A 67 -4.63 -15.67 4.98
CA GLU A 67 -5.84 -15.60 5.82
C GLU A 67 -6.87 -14.57 5.31
N ASP A 68 -6.43 -13.52 4.61
CA ASP A 68 -7.33 -12.45 4.15
C ASP A 68 -6.74 -11.75 2.91
N SER A 69 -7.39 -11.91 1.77
CA SER A 69 -7.04 -11.26 0.51
C SER A 69 -8.14 -10.27 0.12
N ARG A 70 -7.74 -9.10 -0.42
CA ARG A 70 -8.69 -8.03 -0.78
C ARG A 70 -8.22 -7.25 -2.00
N SER A 71 -9.17 -6.82 -2.81
CA SER A 71 -8.93 -5.99 -3.98
C SER A 71 -9.66 -4.65 -3.88
N PHE A 72 -9.02 -3.59 -4.39
CA PHE A 72 -9.58 -2.25 -4.52
C PHE A 72 -9.50 -1.80 -5.97
N LEU A 73 -10.60 -1.27 -6.50
CA LEU A 73 -10.68 -0.75 -7.86
C LEU A 73 -10.56 0.77 -7.84
N PRO A 74 -9.89 1.40 -8.82
CA PRO A 74 -9.81 2.85 -8.90
C PRO A 74 -11.21 3.47 -9.03
N LEU A 75 -11.44 4.59 -8.35
CA LEU A 75 -12.74 5.27 -8.39
C LEU A 75 -13.04 5.91 -9.76
N GLN A 76 -12.01 6.20 -10.55
CA GLN A 76 -12.13 6.85 -11.85
C GLN A 76 -11.22 6.19 -12.89
N LEU A 77 -11.71 5.12 -13.50
CA LEU A 77 -11.17 4.59 -14.75
C LEU A 77 -11.92 5.22 -15.91
N GLY A 78 -11.25 6.10 -16.66
CA GLY A 78 -11.77 6.58 -17.93
C GLY A 78 -11.62 5.48 -19.00
N PRO A 79 -12.50 5.42 -20.02
CA PRO A 79 -12.51 4.35 -21.02
C PRO A 79 -11.23 4.23 -21.85
N ASN A 80 -10.30 5.19 -21.80
CA ASN A 80 -9.06 5.20 -22.57
C ASN A 80 -7.95 5.99 -21.84
N SER A 81 -7.48 5.51 -20.69
CA SER A 81 -6.37 6.20 -19.99
C SER A 81 -4.98 5.94 -20.61
N GLY A 82 -4.82 4.97 -21.52
CA GLY A 82 -3.50 4.59 -22.05
C GLY A 82 -2.54 4.01 -20.99
N VAL A 83 -2.97 3.96 -19.73
CA VAL A 83 -2.25 3.38 -18.60
C VAL A 83 -2.57 1.88 -18.54
N SER A 84 -1.57 1.05 -18.28
CA SER A 84 -1.77 -0.39 -18.05
C SER A 84 -2.83 -0.59 -16.97
N ASN A 85 -3.89 -1.34 -17.29
CA ASN A 85 -4.94 -1.75 -16.36
C ASN A 85 -4.53 -2.95 -15.50
N ASP A 86 -3.27 -3.40 -15.60
CA ASP A 86 -2.81 -4.57 -14.87
C ASP A 86 -2.85 -4.28 -13.36
N PRO A 87 -3.36 -5.20 -12.53
CA PRO A 87 -3.36 -5.02 -11.08
C PRO A 87 -1.94 -4.94 -10.50
N ILE A 88 -1.80 -4.19 -9.40
CA ILE A 88 -0.61 -4.21 -8.54
C ILE A 88 -0.89 -5.20 -7.41
N TYR A 89 -0.07 -6.25 -7.31
CA TYR A 89 -0.20 -7.26 -6.26
C TYR A 89 0.73 -6.95 -5.09
N LEU A 90 0.17 -6.93 -3.89
CA LEU A 90 0.87 -6.80 -2.62
C LEU A 90 0.73 -8.13 -1.88
N LEU A 91 1.81 -8.91 -1.77
CA LEU A 91 1.79 -10.19 -1.08
C LEU A 91 2.30 -10.03 0.35
N TYR A 92 1.52 -10.50 1.32
CA TYR A 92 1.94 -10.65 2.70
C TYR A 92 2.72 -11.94 2.86
N VAL A 93 3.99 -11.81 3.26
CA VAL A 93 4.83 -12.97 3.56
C VAL A 93 5.11 -12.99 5.05
N LYS A 94 4.53 -13.97 5.75
CA LYS A 94 4.88 -14.26 7.15
C LYS A 94 6.19 -15.05 7.16
N ASN A 95 7.30 -14.42 7.51
CA ASN A 95 8.55 -15.14 7.74
C ASN A 95 8.53 -15.76 9.16
N LYS A 96 9.13 -16.95 9.32
CA LYS A 96 9.29 -17.66 10.60
C LYS A 96 10.07 -16.84 11.63
N THR A 97 10.90 -15.88 11.22
CA THR A 97 11.71 -15.01 12.08
C THR A 97 11.09 -13.63 12.37
N THR A 98 9.77 -13.55 12.60
CA THR A 98 9.05 -12.34 13.06
C THR A 98 9.04 -11.10 12.15
N LYS A 99 9.66 -11.13 10.97
CA LYS A 99 9.60 -10.03 10.00
C LYS A 99 8.30 -10.09 9.19
N LEU A 100 7.49 -9.03 9.26
CA LEU A 100 6.25 -8.86 8.49
C LEU A 100 6.49 -7.81 7.41
N ALA A 101 6.37 -8.20 6.14
CA ALA A 101 6.56 -7.27 5.02
C ALA A 101 5.57 -7.56 3.88
N TRP A 102 5.16 -6.49 3.19
CA TRP A 102 4.43 -6.56 1.94
C TRP A 102 5.43 -6.50 0.79
N GLN A 103 5.44 -7.52 -0.06
CA GLN A 103 6.24 -7.53 -1.28
C GLN A 103 5.37 -7.12 -2.47
N ILE A 104 5.82 -6.11 -3.22
CA ILE A 104 5.21 -5.77 -4.52
C ILE A 104 5.63 -6.85 -5.51
N ILE A 105 4.66 -7.48 -6.16
CA ILE A 105 4.94 -8.45 -7.21
C ILE A 105 4.44 -7.90 -8.54
N TYR A 106 5.35 -7.78 -9.50
CA TYR A 106 5.02 -7.46 -10.88
C TYR A 106 4.76 -8.74 -11.66
N ARG A 107 3.70 -8.72 -12.48
CA ARG A 107 3.47 -9.73 -13.51
C ARG A 107 3.96 -9.16 -14.82
N ASP A 108 5.07 -9.67 -15.32
CA ASP A 108 5.37 -9.58 -16.75
C ASP A 108 4.99 -10.91 -17.41
N ARG A 109 4.77 -10.93 -18.74
CA ARG A 109 4.10 -12.04 -19.48
C ARG A 109 4.69 -13.45 -19.30
N ILE A 110 5.79 -13.64 -18.57
CA ILE A 110 6.47 -14.93 -18.37
C ILE A 110 6.97 -15.12 -16.92
N GLY A 111 6.15 -14.81 -15.90
CA GLY A 111 6.37 -15.29 -14.51
C GLY A 111 6.38 -14.20 -13.43
N TRP A 112 6.35 -14.65 -12.16
CA TRP A 112 6.32 -13.81 -10.97
C TRP A 112 7.75 -13.47 -10.53
N PHE A 113 8.16 -12.20 -10.62
CA PHE A 113 9.47 -11.78 -10.11
C PHE A 113 9.34 -11.22 -8.68
N LYS A 114 10.18 -11.73 -7.78
CA LYS A 114 10.59 -11.01 -6.57
C LYS A 114 11.73 -10.09 -6.99
N THR A 115 11.67 -8.80 -6.71
CA THR A 115 12.89 -7.96 -6.68
C THR A 115 13.56 -8.15 -5.31
N PRO A 116 14.82 -8.63 -5.26
CA PRO A 116 15.59 -8.75 -4.03
C PRO A 116 16.87 -7.89 -4.14
N ALA A 117 16.75 -6.56 -4.20
CA ALA A 117 17.93 -5.70 -4.37
C ALA A 117 18.20 -4.70 -3.24
N ASP A 118 17.25 -4.38 -2.35
CA ASP A 118 17.48 -3.34 -1.32
C ASP A 118 17.12 -3.75 0.11
N PHE A 119 16.94 -5.04 0.41
CA PHE A 119 16.61 -5.51 1.77
C PHE A 119 17.76 -6.20 2.52
N ASP A 120 18.93 -6.35 1.90
CA ASP A 120 20.15 -6.81 2.56
C ASP A 120 21.25 -5.78 2.38
N ASP A 121 21.25 -4.77 3.26
CA ASP A 121 22.46 -4.46 4.03
C ASP A 121 22.05 -3.63 5.26
N LYS A 122 22.53 -4.03 6.44
CA LYS A 122 22.31 -3.40 7.77
C LYS A 122 21.05 -3.77 8.55
N LEU A 123 20.91 -5.05 8.89
CA LEU A 123 20.39 -5.41 10.21
C LEU A 123 20.89 -6.80 10.63
N SER A 124 22.21 -6.98 10.50
CA SER A 124 23.00 -7.82 11.39
C SER A 124 23.81 -6.86 12.25
N ASP A 125 23.87 -7.17 13.53
CA ASP A 125 24.56 -6.48 14.62
C ASP A 125 23.64 -5.58 15.44
N ASP A 126 23.66 -5.90 16.74
CA ASP A 126 22.95 -5.30 17.88
C ASP A 126 21.56 -5.85 18.24
N LEU A 127 21.65 -7.00 18.95
CA LEU A 127 20.81 -7.52 20.06
C LEU A 127 19.43 -8.09 19.74
#